data_AF-A0A1I1N5L6-F1
#
_entry.id   AF-A0A1I1N5L6-F1
#
_cell.length_a   1.000
_cell.length_b   1.000
_cell.length_c   1.000
_cell.angle_alpha   90.00
_cell.angle_beta   90.00
_cell.angle_gamma   90.00
#
_symmetry.space_group_name_H-M   'P 1'
#
loop_
_entity.id
_entity.type
_entity.pdbx_description
1 polymer ?
#
loop_
_entity_poly.entity_id
_entity_poly.type
_entity_poly.pdbx_seq_one_letter_code
_entity_poly.pdbx_strand_id
1 'polypeptide(L)'
;MKLFFRTIIGFMLAILAILPFIFLGLSLYDAFHNFYGIIAVGVISILSLWIAYGIFKLIKGQGILKILSYPYSSPEMDKLKK
;
A
#
# COMPACT_ATOMS: atom_id res chain seq x y z
N MET A 1 -16.98 -6.15 14.76
CA MET A 1 -16.34 -7.17 13.88
C MET A 1 -15.85 -6.64 12.54
N LYS A 2 -16.65 -5.91 11.73
CA LYS A 2 -16.22 -5.43 10.39
C LYS A 2 -14.94 -4.55 10.39
N LEU A 3 -14.74 -3.71 11.42
CA LEU A 3 -13.57 -2.84 11.53
C LEU A 3 -12.28 -3.62 11.87
N PHE A 4 -12.39 -4.68 12.68
CA PHE A 4 -11.28 -5.54 13.06
C PHE A 4 -10.74 -6.30 11.84
N PHE A 5 -11.62 -6.91 11.04
CA PHE A 5 -11.25 -7.54 9.78
C PHE A 5 -10.60 -6.58 8.78
N ARG A 6 -11.14 -5.36 8.62
CA ARG A 6 -10.53 -4.33 7.76
C ARG A 6 -9.13 -3.92 8.23
N THR A 7 -8.92 -3.89 9.54
CA THR A 7 -7.61 -3.57 10.12
C THR A 7 -6.59 -4.67 9.86
N ILE A 8 -6.97 -5.94 10.05
CA ILE A 8 -6.10 -7.10 9.77
C ILE A 8 -5.75 -7.17 8.28
N ILE A 9 -6.75 -7.07 7.41
CA ILE A 9 -6.55 -7.12 5.95
C ILE A 9 -5.68 -5.94 5.51
N GLY A 10 -5.95 -4.73 6.01
CA GLY A 10 -5.14 -3.56 5.72
C GLY A 10 -3.68 -3.73 6.17
N PHE A 11 -3.46 -4.35 7.34
CA PHE A 11 -2.12 -4.60 7.86
C PHE A 11 -1.36 -5.65 7.04
N MET A 12 -2.01 -6.76 6.68
CA MET A 12 -1.41 -7.79 5.82
C MET A 12 -0.99 -7.21 4.46
N LEU A 13 -1.83 -6.38 3.86
CA LEU A 13 -1.53 -5.77 2.57
C LEU A 13 -0.48 -4.67 2.64
N ALA A 14 -0.43 -3.92 3.75
CA ALA A 14 0.63 -2.98 4.00
C ALA A 14 1.99 -3.68 4.09
N ILE A 15 2.07 -4.82 4.78
CA ILE A 15 3.29 -5.64 4.82
C ILE A 15 3.65 -6.15 3.42
N LEU A 16 2.67 -6.66 2.67
CA LEU A 16 2.90 -7.15 1.31
C LEU A 16 3.43 -6.04 0.38
N ALA A 17 2.95 -4.81 0.56
CA ALA A 17 3.40 -3.66 -0.23
C ALA A 17 4.85 -3.25 0.05
N ILE A 18 5.40 -3.58 1.23
CA ILE A 18 6.80 -3.28 1.59
C ILE A 18 7.78 -4.24 0.89
N LEU A 19 7.34 -5.47 0.58
CA LEU A 19 8.17 -6.53 -0.01
C LEU A 19 9.01 -6.09 -1.22
N PRO A 20 8.44 -5.47 -2.29
CA PRO A 20 9.22 -5.05 -3.44
C PRO A 20 10.30 -4.00 -3.10
N PHE A 21 10.05 -3.14 -2.11
CA PHE A 21 11.02 -2.12 -1.69
C PHE A 21 12.21 -2.73 -0.96
N ILE A 22 12.06 -3.89 -0.31
CA ILE A 22 13.18 -4.62 0.30
C ILE A 22 14.13 -5.11 -0.80
N PHE A 23 13.60 -5.72 -1.86
CA PHE A 23 14.41 -6.16 -3.00
C PHE A 23 15.09 -4.98 -3.69
N LEU A 24 14.36 -3.88 -3.89
CA LEU A 24 14.89 -2.65 -4.49
C LEU A 24 16.01 -2.04 -3.65
N GLY A 25 15.82 -1.97 -2.32
CA GLY A 25 16.82 -1.45 -1.39
C GLY A 25 18.08 -2.31 -1.37
N LEU A 26 17.95 -3.63 -1.30
CA LEU A 26 19.09 -4.56 -1.33
C LEU A 26 19.84 -4.47 -2.66
N SER A 27 19.14 -4.43 -3.80
CA SER A 27 19.76 -4.31 -5.12
C SER A 27 20.49 -2.98 -5.28
N LEU A 28 19.95 -1.88 -4.76
CA LEU A 28 20.60 -0.57 -4.80
C LEU A 28 21.83 -0.50 -3.90
N TYR A 29 21.78 -1.10 -2.73
CA TYR A 29 22.94 -1.18 -1.84
C TYR A 29 24.07 -2.00 -2.48
N ASP A 30 23.73 -3.13 -3.10
CA ASP A 30 24.71 -3.98 -3.77
C ASP A 30 25.37 -3.24 -4.95
N ALA A 31 24.57 -2.56 -5.79
CA ALA A 31 25.06 -1.77 -6.92
C ALA A 31 25.88 -0.53 -6.51
N PHE A 32 25.56 0.08 -5.37
CA PHE A 32 26.20 1.31 -4.89
C PHE A 32 26.58 1.19 -3.42
N HIS A 33 27.63 0.44 -3.11
CA HIS A 33 28.16 0.27 -1.75
C HIS A 33 28.77 1.53 -1.10
N ASN A 34 28.53 2.70 -1.69
CA ASN A 34 29.03 3.99 -1.23
C ASN A 34 28.02 4.70 -0.34
N PHE A 35 28.42 5.83 0.27
CA PHE A 35 27.56 6.68 1.09
C PHE A 35 26.21 7.02 0.42
N TYR A 36 26.21 7.21 -0.91
CA TYR A 36 25.00 7.45 -1.69
C TYR A 36 24.01 6.28 -1.70
N GLY A 37 24.48 5.03 -1.69
CA GLY A 37 23.60 3.87 -1.61
C GLY A 37 22.92 3.74 -0.25
N ILE A 38 23.64 4.07 0.83
CA ILE A 38 23.07 4.12 2.19
C ILE A 38 21.94 5.17 2.24
N ILE A 39 22.16 6.35 1.67
CA ILE A 39 21.13 7.39 1.57
C ILE A 39 19.93 6.90 0.75
N ALA A 40 20.18 6.26 -0.41
CA ALA A 40 19.12 5.73 -1.26
C ALA A 40 18.26 4.69 -0.55
N VAL A 41 18.86 3.76 0.19
CA VAL A 41 18.15 2.77 1.03
C VAL A 41 17.32 3.46 2.11
N GLY A 42 17.88 4.50 2.75
CA GLY A 42 17.16 5.29 3.75
C GLY A 42 15.92 5.97 3.17
N VAL A 43 16.05 6.62 2.02
CA VAL A 43 14.94 7.28 1.31
C VAL A 43 13.87 6.25 0.89
N ILE A 44 14.28 5.12 0.33
CA ILE A 44 13.36 4.04 -0.07
C ILE A 44 12.61 3.47 1.12
N SER A 45 13.28 3.31 2.26
CA SER A 45 12.66 2.81 3.50
C SER A 45 11.55 3.76 3.98
N ILE A 46 11.81 5.07 3.97
CA ILE A 46 10.82 6.08 4.36
C ILE A 46 9.63 6.08 3.38
N LEU A 47 9.89 6.06 2.07
CA LEU A 47 8.85 6.01 1.04
C LEU A 47 7.99 4.74 1.14
N SER A 48 8.62 3.59 1.39
CA SER A 48 7.95 2.31 1.57
C SER A 48 6.97 2.35 2.76
N LEU A 49 7.41 2.88 3.90
CA LEU A 49 6.56 3.06 5.08
C LEU A 49 5.40 4.02 4.80
N TRP A 50 5.65 5.11 4.07
CA TRP A 50 4.60 6.07 3.70
C TRP A 50 3.52 5.44 2.82
N ILE A 51 3.92 4.67 1.81
CA ILE A 51 3.00 3.95 0.91
C ILE A 51 2.22 2.88 1.69
N ALA A 52 2.90 2.09 2.51
CA ALA A 52 2.28 1.05 3.34
C ALA A 52 1.22 1.65 4.29
N TYR A 53 1.53 2.79 4.91
CA TYR A 53 0.59 3.52 5.75
C TYR A 53 -0.61 4.06 4.95
N GLY A 54 -0.38 4.58 3.74
CA GLY A 54 -1.44 5.03 2.83
C GLY A 54 -2.42 3.91 2.49
N ILE A 55 -1.90 2.74 2.12
CA ILE A 55 -2.69 1.52 1.83
C ILE A 55 -3.49 1.09 3.07
N PHE A 56 -2.85 1.02 4.24
CA PHE A 56 -3.52 0.67 5.49
C PHE A 56 -4.67 1.62 5.81
N LYS A 57 -4.44 2.93 5.71
CA LYS A 57 -5.45 3.96 6.00
C LYS A 57 -6.64 3.87 5.03
N LEU A 58 -6.36 3.66 3.75
CA LEU A 58 -7.38 3.46 2.71
C LEU A 58 -8.26 2.23 3.01
N ILE A 59 -7.65 1.07 3.26
CA ILE A 59 -8.38 -0.18 3.51
C ILE A 59 -9.14 -0.13 4.82
N LYS A 60 -8.56 0.46 5.88
CA LYS A 60 -9.23 0.62 7.17
C LYS A 60 -10.47 1.51 7.06
N GLY A 61 -10.37 2.63 6.34
CA GLY A 61 -11.46 3.60 6.19
C GLY A 61 -12.57 3.13 5.24
N GLN A 62 -12.21 2.72 4.03
CA GLN A 62 -13.18 2.45 2.97
C GLN A 62 -13.55 0.95 2.85
N GLY A 63 -12.67 0.06 3.28
CA GLY A 63 -12.79 -1.39 3.08
C GLY A 63 -12.36 -1.80 1.67
N ILE A 64 -11.74 -2.97 1.56
CA ILE A 64 -11.05 -3.39 0.34
C ILE A 64 -11.98 -3.54 -0.87
N LEU A 65 -13.18 -4.09 -0.64
CA LEU A 65 -14.17 -4.33 -1.68
C LEU A 65 -14.63 -3.01 -2.32
N LYS A 66 -14.73 -1.95 -1.52
CA LYS A 66 -15.18 -0.63 -1.99
C LYS A 66 -14.14 0.05 -2.87
N ILE A 67 -12.85 -0.19 -2.57
CA ILE A 67 -11.71 0.29 -3.37
C ILE A 67 -11.65 -0.47 -4.68
N LEU A 68 -11.78 -1.80 -4.64
CA LEU A 68 -11.73 -2.66 -5.83
C LEU A 68 -12.97 -2.50 -6.73
N SER A 69 -14.12 -2.12 -6.16
CA SER A 69 -15.34 -1.84 -6.92
C SER A 69 -15.37 -0.43 -7.51
N TYR A 70 -14.51 0.49 -7.08
CA TYR A 70 -14.51 1.89 -7.53
C TYR A 70 -14.43 2.06 -9.07
N PRO A 71 -13.64 1.27 -9.82
CA PRO A 71 -13.62 1.32 -11.29
C PRO A 71 -14.88 0.72 -11.94
N TYR A 72 -15.61 -0.14 -11.22
CA TYR A 72 -16.74 -0.91 -11.74
C TYR A 72 -18.10 -0.36 -11.30
N SER A 73 -18.13 0.59 -10.36
CA SER A 73 -19.31 1.37 -10.02
C SER A 73 -19.57 2.40 -11.12
N SER A 74 -20.23 1.96 -12.21
CA SER A 74 -20.81 2.86 -13.20
C SER A 74 -21.83 3.80 -12.52
N PRO A 75 -21.80 5.11 -12.80
CA PRO A 75 -22.83 6.07 -12.35
C PRO A 75 -24.26 5.65 -12.72
N GLU A 76 -24.42 4.73 -13.68
CA GLU A 76 -25.71 4.26 -14.16
C GLU A 76 -26.38 3.26 -13.21
N MET A 77 -25.63 2.53 -12.38
CA MET A 77 -26.22 1.61 -11.40
C MET A 77 -26.88 2.33 -10.21
N ASP A 78 -26.47 3.56 -9.90
CA ASP A 78 -27.12 4.38 -8.87
C ASP A 78 -28.49 4.91 -9.33
N LYS A 79 -28.74 5.00 -10.64
CA LYS A 79 -30.04 5.44 -11.20
C LYS A 79 -31.12 4.35 -11.22
N LEU A 80 -30.74 3.07 -11.14
CA LEU A 80 -31.69 1.94 -11.14
C LEU A 80 -32.34 1.67 -9.77
N LYS A 81 -31.98 2.45 -8.74
CA LYS A 81 -32.56 2.36 -7.39
C LYS A 81 -33.61 3.45 -7.08
N LYS A 82 -34.04 4.23 -8.07
CA LYS A 82 -35.16 5.18 -7.92
C LYS A 82 -36.47 4.58 -8.37
#